data_AF-A0A2E3MIH6-F1
#
_entry.id   AF-A0A2E3MIH6-F1
#
_cell.length_a   1.000
_cell.length_b   1.000
_cell.length_c   1.000
_cell.angle_alpha   90.00
_cell.angle_beta   90.00
_cell.angle_gamma   90.00
#
_symmetry.space_group_name_H-M   'P 1'
#
loop_
_entity.id
_entity.type
_entity.pdbx_description
1 polymer ?
#
loop_
_entity_poly.entity_id
_entity_poly.type
_entity_poly.pdbx_seq_one_letter_code
_entity_poly.pdbx_strand_id
1 'polypeptide(L)'
;MSKFTNNLKKTTDIDPCELARVYQFKAQELFAPTLRAAAIKHLAEGNGPVARGFRGEYLNVDSAGYQHFLTKQRRNRAWGTYIEATALGELTGCNVVVTPIRNGEHQSPICLYRAADSNAPTVHLYNSNNTHWFVDGSTRGDGNCLYNAFAQAFQTIARKDLPVTAFTRDESQVNQKLFSKAKQQTTIEQQRQLDQAIARAWTPDELEANLKAEQERMSKLPAAEQAQIRADYEYGLKLAGEFDSHVVSGTAIDPNKSAAAEQQRTVIMGTA
;
A
#
# COMPACT_ATOMS: atom_id res chain seq x y z
N MET A 1 -10.33 -8.95 -20.31
CA MET A 1 -10.02 -7.67 -19.62
C MET A 1 -10.29 -7.84 -18.14
N SER A 2 -9.35 -7.43 -17.28
CA SER A 2 -9.48 -7.54 -15.83
C SER A 2 -10.58 -6.62 -15.29
N LYS A 3 -11.09 -6.91 -14.09
CA LYS A 3 -12.04 -6.03 -13.39
C LYS A 3 -11.48 -4.62 -13.17
N PHE A 4 -10.17 -4.50 -12.93
CA PHE A 4 -9.47 -3.22 -12.87
C PHE A 4 -9.60 -2.43 -14.17
N THR A 5 -9.28 -3.03 -15.32
CA THR A 5 -9.33 -2.31 -16.62
C THR A 5 -10.74 -1.79 -16.93
N ASN A 6 -11.78 -2.57 -16.63
CA ASN A 6 -13.17 -2.13 -16.77
C ASN A 6 -13.52 -0.97 -15.81
N ASN A 7 -13.08 -1.07 -14.55
CA ASN A 7 -13.32 -0.03 -13.55
C ASN A 7 -12.59 1.26 -13.90
N LEU A 8 -11.34 1.20 -14.37
CA LEU A 8 -10.55 2.36 -14.76
C LEU A 8 -11.28 3.18 -15.84
N LYS A 9 -11.74 2.52 -16.91
CA LYS A 9 -12.50 3.19 -17.98
C LYS A 9 -13.80 3.79 -17.44
N LYS A 10 -14.56 3.02 -16.65
CA LYS A 10 -15.85 3.48 -16.11
C LYS A 10 -15.72 4.69 -15.18
N THR A 11 -14.64 4.77 -14.41
CA THR A 11 -14.50 5.73 -13.31
C THR A 11 -13.68 6.97 -13.68
N THR A 12 -12.77 6.84 -14.64
CA THR A 12 -11.84 7.92 -15.03
C THR A 12 -11.95 8.32 -16.50
N ASP A 13 -12.74 7.59 -17.29
CA ASP A 13 -12.81 7.68 -18.76
C ASP A 13 -11.49 7.35 -19.49
N ILE A 14 -10.47 6.86 -18.77
CA ILE A 14 -9.18 6.45 -19.35
C ILE A 14 -9.35 5.09 -20.02
N ASP A 15 -9.08 4.99 -21.33
CA ASP A 15 -9.03 3.72 -22.03
C ASP A 15 -7.75 2.94 -21.65
N PRO A 16 -7.86 1.75 -21.03
CA PRO A 16 -6.72 0.92 -20.65
C PRO A 16 -5.83 0.54 -21.84
N CYS A 17 -6.41 0.35 -23.04
CA CYS A 17 -5.66 0.05 -24.26
C CYS A 17 -4.83 1.25 -24.70
N GLU A 18 -5.40 2.45 -24.65
CA GLU A 18 -4.67 3.69 -24.97
C GLU A 18 -3.55 3.92 -23.95
N LEU A 19 -3.87 3.81 -22.66
CA LEU A 19 -2.93 3.94 -21.55
C LEU A 19 -1.76 2.98 -21.68
N ALA A 20 -2.00 1.72 -22.05
CA ALA A 20 -0.95 0.73 -22.22
C ALA A 20 -0.03 1.02 -23.42
N ARG A 21 -0.57 1.62 -24.49
CA ARG A 21 0.15 1.86 -25.78
C ARG A 21 1.02 3.10 -25.80
N VAL A 22 0.76 4.09 -24.94
CA VAL A 22 1.57 5.31 -24.91
C VAL A 22 2.90 5.11 -24.16
N TYR A 23 3.91 5.93 -24.47
CA TYR A 23 5.15 5.96 -23.68
C TYR A 23 4.90 6.54 -22.30
N GLN A 24 5.67 6.10 -21.29
CA GLN A 24 5.48 6.45 -19.87
C GLN A 24 5.33 7.96 -19.61
N PHE A 25 6.21 8.79 -20.18
CA PHE A 25 6.11 10.25 -20.03
C PHE A 25 4.84 10.84 -20.65
N LYS A 26 4.38 10.27 -21.76
CA LYS A 26 3.14 10.69 -22.41
C LYS A 26 1.92 10.21 -21.62
N ALA A 27 1.99 9.05 -20.98
CA ALA A 27 0.96 8.58 -20.06
C ALA A 27 0.79 9.54 -18.88
N GLN A 28 1.89 9.96 -18.25
CA GLN A 28 1.85 10.94 -17.17
C GLN A 28 1.21 12.26 -17.63
N GLU A 29 1.62 12.78 -18.80
CA GLU A 29 1.08 14.03 -19.35
C GLU A 29 -0.41 13.99 -19.68
N LEU A 30 -0.86 12.90 -20.30
CA LEU A 30 -2.24 12.76 -20.76
C LEU A 30 -3.19 12.42 -19.61
N PHE A 31 -2.76 11.55 -18.69
CA PHE A 31 -3.68 10.94 -17.73
C PHE A 31 -3.60 11.54 -16.33
N ALA A 32 -2.48 12.14 -15.92
CA ALA A 32 -2.39 12.74 -14.58
C ALA A 32 -3.44 13.85 -14.33
N PRO A 33 -3.75 14.76 -15.28
CA PRO A 33 -4.81 15.74 -15.09
C PRO A 33 -6.19 15.10 -14.91
N THR A 34 -6.49 14.06 -15.70
CA THR A 34 -7.74 13.30 -15.63
C THR A 34 -7.86 12.57 -14.29
N LEU A 35 -6.78 11.92 -13.83
CA LEU A 35 -6.73 11.25 -12.54
C LEU A 35 -6.95 12.24 -11.38
N ARG A 36 -6.37 13.44 -11.44
CA ARG A 36 -6.66 14.51 -10.47
C ARG A 36 -8.15 14.84 -10.47
N ALA A 37 -8.69 15.18 -11.63
CA ALA A 37 -10.09 15.58 -11.74
C ALA A 37 -11.02 14.49 -11.17
N ALA A 38 -10.73 13.23 -11.48
CA ALA A 38 -11.46 12.07 -11.01
C ALA A 38 -11.33 11.88 -9.48
N ALA A 39 -10.13 12.00 -8.91
CA ALA A 39 -9.91 11.89 -7.47
C ALA A 39 -10.68 12.97 -6.68
N ILE A 40 -10.58 14.22 -7.12
CA ILE A 40 -11.25 15.34 -6.44
C ILE A 40 -12.77 15.27 -6.60
N LYS A 41 -13.26 14.87 -7.78
CA LYS A 41 -14.69 14.61 -7.98
C LYS A 41 -15.17 13.47 -7.08
N HIS A 42 -14.40 12.40 -6.95
CA HIS A 42 -14.73 11.27 -6.09
C HIS A 42 -14.80 11.67 -4.61
N LEU A 43 -13.84 12.46 -4.12
CA LEU A 43 -13.92 13.02 -2.76
C LEU A 43 -15.17 13.89 -2.56
N ALA A 44 -15.56 14.66 -3.58
CA ALA A 44 -16.73 15.53 -3.54
C ALA A 44 -18.08 14.79 -3.58
N GLU A 45 -18.18 13.73 -4.40
CA GLU A 45 -19.47 13.16 -4.82
C GLU A 45 -19.56 11.64 -4.61
N GLY A 46 -18.43 10.96 -4.39
CA GLY A 46 -18.35 9.50 -4.33
C GLY A 46 -19.07 8.92 -3.12
N ASN A 47 -19.72 7.77 -3.28
CA ASN A 47 -20.46 7.10 -2.21
C ASN A 47 -19.66 6.01 -1.46
N GLY A 48 -18.38 5.84 -1.81
CA GLY A 48 -17.50 4.90 -1.13
C GLY A 48 -17.18 5.32 0.32
N PRO A 49 -16.75 4.38 1.19
CA PRO A 49 -16.38 4.69 2.57
C PRO A 49 -15.33 5.81 2.70
N VAL A 50 -14.31 5.86 1.84
CA VAL A 50 -13.26 6.89 1.87
C VAL A 50 -13.85 8.25 1.56
N ALA A 51 -14.60 8.36 0.46
CA ALA A 51 -15.22 9.62 0.06
C ALA A 51 -16.24 10.12 1.10
N ARG A 52 -17.06 9.22 1.66
CA ARG A 52 -18.01 9.56 2.73
C ARG A 52 -17.31 9.98 4.02
N GLY A 53 -16.27 9.25 4.44
CA GLY A 53 -15.47 9.58 5.62
C GLY A 53 -14.81 10.95 5.51
N PHE A 54 -14.16 11.22 4.38
CA PHE A 54 -13.56 12.53 4.09
C PHE A 54 -14.59 13.67 4.17
N ARG A 55 -15.77 13.50 3.57
CA ARG A 55 -16.83 14.52 3.67
C ARG A 55 -17.33 14.69 5.10
N GLY A 56 -17.55 13.60 5.82
CA GLY A 56 -17.96 13.64 7.22
C GLY A 56 -16.98 14.44 8.08
N GLU A 57 -15.69 14.13 7.98
CA GLU A 57 -14.64 14.83 8.75
C GLU A 57 -14.59 16.33 8.45
N TYR A 58 -14.59 16.73 7.17
CA TYR A 58 -14.46 18.13 6.81
C TYR A 58 -15.74 18.95 7.03
N LEU A 59 -16.91 18.36 6.79
CA LEU A 59 -18.19 19.04 7.03
C LEU A 59 -18.48 19.22 8.52
N ASN A 60 -17.96 18.33 9.38
CA ASN A 60 -18.06 18.47 10.83
C ASN A 60 -17.23 19.65 11.37
N VAL A 61 -16.18 20.07 10.66
CA VAL A 61 -15.32 21.19 11.07
C VAL A 61 -15.83 22.50 10.48
N ASP A 62 -15.94 22.59 9.14
CA ASP A 62 -16.38 23.79 8.44
C ASP A 62 -16.69 23.52 6.95
N SER A 63 -17.92 23.78 6.54
CA SER A 63 -18.34 23.69 5.13
C SER A 63 -17.57 24.61 4.18
N ALA A 64 -17.14 25.80 4.63
CA ALA A 64 -16.36 26.72 3.81
C ALA A 64 -14.93 26.20 3.61
N GLY A 65 -14.30 25.70 4.68
CA GLY A 65 -13.01 25.02 4.64
C GLY A 65 -13.00 23.80 3.70
N TYR A 66 -14.07 23.01 3.72
CA TYR A 66 -14.26 21.89 2.77
C TYR A 66 -14.26 22.35 1.30
N GLN A 67 -15.09 23.34 0.96
CA GLN A 67 -15.16 23.85 -0.42
C GLN A 67 -13.86 24.54 -0.85
N HIS A 68 -13.20 25.23 0.08
CA HIS A 68 -11.89 25.84 -0.15
C HIS A 68 -10.83 24.78 -0.47
N PHE A 69 -10.79 23.67 0.30
CA PHE A 69 -9.90 22.55 0.05
C PHE A 69 -10.10 21.97 -1.35
N LEU A 70 -11.34 21.62 -1.72
CA LEU A 70 -11.64 21.07 -3.05
C LEU A 70 -11.24 22.02 -4.17
N THR A 71 -11.54 23.31 -4.01
CA THR A 71 -11.18 24.34 -4.99
C THR A 71 -9.67 24.47 -5.16
N LYS A 72 -8.92 24.41 -4.04
CA LYS A 72 -7.45 24.43 -4.06
C LYS A 72 -6.89 23.19 -4.75
N GLN A 73 -7.43 22.01 -4.46
CA GLN A 73 -6.95 20.75 -5.03
C GLN A 73 -7.28 20.55 -6.51
N ARG A 74 -8.31 21.23 -7.03
CA ARG A 74 -8.61 21.26 -8.48
C ARG A 74 -7.54 21.98 -9.30
N ARG A 75 -6.75 22.86 -8.69
CA ARG A 75 -5.72 23.63 -9.42
C ARG A 75 -4.62 22.70 -9.92
N ASN A 76 -4.20 22.92 -11.16
CA ASN A 76 -3.03 22.23 -11.68
C ASN A 76 -1.82 22.53 -10.76
N ARG A 77 -0.96 21.53 -10.54
CA ARG A 77 0.21 21.57 -9.64
C ARG A 77 -0.09 21.64 -8.14
N ALA A 78 -1.35 21.55 -7.72
CA ALA A 78 -1.68 21.35 -6.31
C ALA A 78 -1.14 20.00 -5.84
N TRP A 79 -0.45 19.99 -4.69
CA TRP A 79 0.16 18.78 -4.15
C TRP A 79 -0.93 17.79 -3.72
N GLY A 80 -0.85 16.59 -4.29
CA GLY A 80 -1.60 15.44 -3.82
C GLY A 80 -1.01 14.89 -2.52
N THR A 81 -1.88 14.40 -1.66
CA THR A 81 -1.60 13.87 -0.33
C THR A 81 -2.07 12.41 -0.23
N TYR A 82 -2.03 11.85 0.98
CA TYR A 82 -2.55 10.51 1.26
C TYR A 82 -4.06 10.43 1.02
N ILE A 83 -4.78 11.55 1.17
CA ILE A 83 -6.22 11.62 0.94
C ILE A 83 -6.54 11.30 -0.53
N GLU A 84 -5.88 11.97 -1.47
CA GLU A 84 -6.11 11.75 -2.90
C GLU A 84 -5.59 10.38 -3.36
N ALA A 85 -4.52 9.86 -2.74
CA ALA A 85 -4.04 8.51 -3.01
C ALA A 85 -5.06 7.44 -2.60
N THR A 86 -5.65 7.59 -1.42
CA THR A 86 -6.70 6.70 -0.90
C THR A 86 -7.96 6.79 -1.76
N ALA A 87 -8.35 8.00 -2.16
CA ALA A 87 -9.48 8.24 -3.04
C ALA A 87 -9.30 7.55 -4.41
N LEU A 88 -8.09 7.60 -4.99
CA LEU A 88 -7.79 6.90 -6.23
C LEU A 88 -7.83 5.38 -6.07
N GLY A 89 -7.36 4.85 -4.93
CA GLY A 89 -7.50 3.44 -4.57
C GLY A 89 -8.96 2.99 -4.58
N GLU A 90 -9.82 3.72 -3.85
CA GLU A 90 -11.25 3.43 -3.78
C GLU A 90 -11.94 3.56 -5.14
N LEU A 91 -11.66 4.65 -5.86
CA LEU A 91 -12.26 4.92 -7.16
C LEU A 91 -11.94 3.83 -8.18
N THR A 92 -10.72 3.33 -8.19
CA THR A 92 -10.26 2.35 -9.18
C THR A 92 -10.37 0.90 -8.73
N GLY A 93 -10.61 0.66 -7.44
CA GLY A 93 -10.63 -0.68 -6.85
C GLY A 93 -9.25 -1.33 -6.77
N CYS A 94 -8.19 -0.52 -6.59
CA CYS A 94 -6.82 -0.99 -6.39
C CYS A 94 -6.47 -0.98 -4.90
N ASN A 95 -5.55 -1.84 -4.46
CA ASN A 95 -4.85 -1.62 -3.20
C ASN A 95 -3.83 -0.49 -3.36
N VAL A 96 -3.66 0.34 -2.34
CA VAL A 96 -2.70 1.44 -2.33
C VAL A 96 -1.78 1.29 -1.12
N VAL A 97 -0.51 1.07 -1.39
CA VAL A 97 0.55 0.96 -0.38
C VAL A 97 1.55 2.09 -0.62
N VAL A 98 2.04 2.70 0.45
CA VAL A 98 3.03 3.78 0.38
C VAL A 98 4.22 3.45 1.25
N THR A 99 5.43 3.59 0.71
CA THR A 99 6.68 3.60 1.47
C THR A 99 7.18 5.04 1.61
N PRO A 100 7.07 5.66 2.81
CA PRO A 100 7.71 6.94 3.06
C PRO A 100 9.23 6.81 2.96
N ILE A 101 9.89 7.84 2.42
CA ILE A 101 11.34 7.93 2.38
C ILE A 101 11.73 9.21 3.11
N ARG A 102 12.51 9.10 4.18
CA ARG A 102 12.98 10.23 4.97
C ARG A 102 14.50 10.28 4.90
N ASN A 103 15.05 11.39 4.40
CA ASN A 103 16.51 11.56 4.24
C ASN A 103 17.17 10.43 3.42
N GLY A 104 16.46 9.86 2.45
CA GLY A 104 16.93 8.73 1.63
C GLY A 104 16.67 7.35 2.22
N GLU A 105 16.21 7.26 3.47
CA GLU A 105 15.92 6.00 4.14
C GLU A 105 14.47 5.58 3.96
N HIS A 106 14.26 4.35 3.48
CA HIS A 106 12.94 3.76 3.31
C HIS A 106 12.36 3.38 4.67
N GLN A 107 11.17 3.90 4.96
CA GLN A 107 10.41 3.58 6.17
C GLN A 107 9.51 2.36 5.93
N SER A 108 8.88 1.84 7.00
CA SER A 108 7.90 0.77 6.89
C SER A 108 6.75 1.14 5.93
N PRO A 109 6.34 0.23 5.02
CA PRO A 109 5.21 0.48 4.14
C PRO A 109 3.91 0.68 4.93
N ILE A 110 3.05 1.58 4.45
CA ILE A 110 1.74 1.90 5.01
C ILE A 110 0.70 1.50 3.97
N CYS A 111 -0.26 0.66 4.36
CA CYS A 111 -1.44 0.40 3.55
C CYS A 111 -2.41 1.58 3.71
N LEU A 112 -2.54 2.41 2.67
CA LEU A 112 -3.48 3.53 2.67
C LEU A 112 -4.90 3.07 2.35
N TYR A 113 -5.03 2.12 1.44
CA TYR A 113 -6.33 1.61 1.03
C TYR A 113 -6.23 0.15 0.61
N ARG A 114 -7.18 -0.66 1.09
CA ARG A 114 -7.36 -2.05 0.69
C ARG A 114 -8.72 -2.18 0.00
N ALA A 115 -8.72 -2.60 -1.25
CA ALA A 115 -9.95 -2.84 -1.98
C ALA A 115 -10.68 -4.06 -1.40
N ALA A 116 -12.01 -4.09 -1.54
CA ALA A 116 -12.83 -5.23 -1.11
C ALA A 116 -12.54 -6.51 -1.92
N ASP A 117 -11.97 -6.37 -3.12
CA ASP A 117 -11.58 -7.48 -3.98
C ASP A 117 -10.22 -8.03 -3.54
N SER A 118 -10.16 -9.30 -3.15
CA SER A 118 -8.92 -9.96 -2.73
C SER A 118 -7.88 -10.06 -3.85
N ASN A 119 -8.30 -9.97 -5.10
CA ASN A 119 -7.43 -10.01 -6.27
C ASN A 119 -7.17 -8.62 -6.87
N ALA A 120 -7.51 -7.55 -6.14
CA ALA A 120 -7.25 -6.19 -6.59
C ALA A 120 -5.74 -5.97 -6.84
N PRO A 121 -5.36 -5.32 -7.96
CA PRO A 121 -3.97 -4.98 -8.20
C PRO A 121 -3.47 -3.99 -7.14
N THR A 122 -2.18 -4.09 -6.82
CA THR A 122 -1.55 -3.20 -5.84
C THR A 122 -0.76 -2.11 -6.54
N VAL A 123 -1.06 -0.86 -6.19
CA VAL A 123 -0.25 0.31 -6.52
C VAL A 123 0.63 0.62 -5.32
N HIS A 124 1.94 0.36 -5.47
CA HIS A 124 2.94 0.71 -4.46
C HIS A 124 3.60 2.04 -4.84
N LEU A 125 3.41 3.06 -4.00
CA LEU A 125 4.01 4.37 -4.16
C LEU A 125 5.16 4.56 -3.18
N TYR A 126 6.07 5.47 -3.52
CA TYR A 126 7.09 6.00 -2.65
C TYR A 126 6.87 7.49 -2.46
N ASN A 127 6.96 7.97 -1.22
CA ASN A 127 6.82 9.39 -0.90
C ASN A 127 8.11 9.92 -0.26
N SER A 128 8.92 10.64 -1.04
CA SER A 128 10.18 11.23 -0.59
C SER A 128 9.97 12.55 0.13
N ASN A 129 10.36 12.57 1.41
CA ASN A 129 10.31 13.71 2.33
C ASN A 129 8.95 14.43 2.35
N ASN A 130 7.86 13.71 2.09
CA ASN A 130 6.53 14.28 1.93
C ASN A 130 6.41 15.36 0.84
N THR A 131 7.24 15.29 -0.20
CA THR A 131 7.31 16.32 -1.26
C THR A 131 7.27 15.73 -2.68
N HIS A 132 7.62 14.46 -2.85
CA HIS A 132 7.70 13.84 -4.17
C HIS A 132 7.20 12.40 -4.16
N TRP A 133 6.35 12.08 -5.13
CA TRP A 133 5.67 10.80 -5.27
C TRP A 133 6.14 10.03 -6.49
N PHE A 134 6.40 8.73 -6.37
CA PHE A 134 6.83 7.88 -7.48
C PHE A 134 6.52 6.39 -7.29
N VAL A 135 6.73 5.57 -8.32
CA VAL A 135 6.49 4.11 -8.29
C VAL A 135 7.77 3.30 -8.56
N ASP A 136 8.62 3.76 -9.48
CA ASP A 136 9.69 2.92 -10.04
C ASP A 136 10.92 3.74 -10.46
N GLY A 137 11.31 4.72 -9.64
CA GLY A 137 12.36 5.71 -9.96
C GLY A 137 11.84 7.12 -9.75
N SER A 138 11.93 8.00 -10.75
CA SER A 138 11.34 9.35 -10.64
C SER A 138 10.04 9.47 -11.44
N THR A 139 9.16 10.37 -11.00
CA THR A 139 8.05 10.87 -11.81
C THR A 139 8.33 12.30 -12.23
N ARG A 140 7.57 12.83 -13.20
CA ARG A 140 7.66 14.25 -13.55
C ARG A 140 7.41 15.13 -12.31
N GLY A 141 8.37 16.00 -12.01
CA GLY A 141 8.32 16.98 -10.93
C GLY A 141 7.59 18.26 -11.32
N ASP A 142 6.36 18.15 -11.80
CA ASP A 142 5.53 19.28 -12.28
C ASP A 142 4.48 19.74 -11.25
N GLY A 143 4.58 19.25 -10.01
CA GLY A 143 3.57 19.46 -8.96
C GLY A 143 2.39 18.48 -9.03
N ASN A 144 2.39 17.53 -9.98
CA ASN A 144 1.38 16.47 -10.14
C ASN A 144 1.96 15.09 -9.84
N CYS A 145 3.08 15.02 -9.12
CA CYS A 145 3.87 13.81 -8.94
C CYS A 145 3.05 12.60 -8.44
N LEU A 146 2.05 12.80 -7.57
CA LEU A 146 1.13 11.73 -7.15
C LEU A 146 0.37 11.13 -8.33
N TYR A 147 -0.27 11.97 -9.12
CA TYR A 147 -1.08 11.56 -10.27
C TYR A 147 -0.22 10.99 -11.40
N ASN A 148 1.00 11.52 -11.57
CA ASN A 148 2.01 10.95 -12.47
C ASN A 148 2.42 9.55 -12.03
N ALA A 149 2.62 9.33 -10.73
CA ALA A 149 2.92 8.01 -10.16
C ALA A 149 1.78 7.02 -10.44
N PHE A 150 0.54 7.41 -10.20
CA PHE A 150 -0.63 6.59 -10.51
C PHE A 150 -0.77 6.28 -12.01
N ALA A 151 -0.58 7.27 -12.88
CA ALA A 151 -0.62 7.06 -14.34
C ALA A 151 0.40 5.99 -14.78
N GLN A 152 1.61 6.03 -14.21
CA GLN A 152 2.64 5.02 -14.46
C GLN A 152 2.27 3.64 -13.90
N ALA A 153 1.73 3.57 -12.69
CA ALA A 153 1.28 2.32 -12.09
C ALA A 153 0.15 1.68 -12.92
N PHE A 154 -0.88 2.46 -13.27
CA PHE A 154 -2.01 2.00 -14.06
C PHE A 154 -1.61 1.57 -15.46
N GLN A 155 -0.65 2.26 -16.09
CA GLN A 155 -0.06 1.79 -17.34
C GLN A 155 0.60 0.41 -17.18
N THR A 156 1.36 0.21 -16.11
CA THR A 156 2.04 -1.07 -15.85
C THR A 156 1.03 -2.19 -15.61
N ILE A 157 -0.05 -1.93 -14.87
CA ILE A 157 -1.14 -2.89 -14.64
C ILE A 157 -1.87 -3.19 -15.96
N ALA A 158 -2.27 -2.17 -16.71
CA ALA A 158 -3.00 -2.33 -17.97
C ALA A 158 -2.19 -3.12 -19.01
N ARG A 159 -0.86 -2.93 -19.08
CA ARG A 159 0.02 -3.71 -19.96
C ARG A 159 0.06 -5.20 -19.63
N LYS A 160 -0.01 -5.55 -18.34
CA LYS A 160 -0.06 -6.96 -17.90
C LYS A 160 -1.38 -7.63 -18.26
N ASP A 161 -2.46 -6.85 -18.33
CA ASP A 161 -3.81 -7.34 -18.60
C ASP A 161 -4.14 -7.49 -20.11
N LEU A 162 -3.28 -6.95 -20.99
CA LEU A 162 -3.47 -7.01 -22.44
C LEU A 162 -2.66 -8.15 -23.07
N PRO A 163 -3.23 -8.93 -24.01
CA PRO A 163 -2.52 -10.01 -24.67
C PRO A 163 -1.32 -9.47 -25.46
N VAL A 164 -0.17 -10.14 -25.34
CA VAL A 164 1.13 -9.79 -25.97
C VAL A 164 1.00 -9.56 -27.48
N THR A 165 0.05 -10.23 -28.14
CA THR A 165 -0.23 -10.10 -29.57
C THR A 165 -0.79 -8.74 -30.01
N ALA A 166 -1.22 -7.88 -29.08
CA ALA A 166 -1.70 -6.53 -29.37
C ALA A 166 -0.57 -5.48 -29.50
N PHE A 167 0.70 -5.89 -29.37
CA PHE A 167 1.87 -5.02 -29.39
C PHE A 167 2.87 -5.43 -30.48
N THR A 168 2.46 -5.37 -31.76
CA THR A 168 3.44 -5.27 -32.84
C THR A 168 4.00 -3.85 -32.87
N ARG A 169 5.04 -3.59 -32.05
CA ARG A 169 5.90 -2.42 -32.23
C ARG A 169 7.34 -2.75 -31.86
N ASP A 170 8.18 -2.73 -32.90
CA ASP A 170 9.63 -2.61 -32.94
C ASP A 170 10.33 -2.50 -31.55
N GLU A 171 10.70 -3.65 -31.01
CA GLU A 171 11.38 -3.79 -29.70
C GLU A 171 12.83 -3.28 -29.69
N SER A 172 13.34 -2.78 -30.82
CA SER A 172 14.73 -2.37 -30.98
C SER A 172 15.17 -1.19 -30.10
N GLN A 173 14.25 -0.51 -29.40
CA GLN A 173 14.58 0.63 -28.52
C GLN A 173 14.26 0.46 -27.02
N VAL A 174 13.49 -0.55 -26.60
CA VAL A 174 12.98 -0.63 -25.20
C VAL A 174 13.78 -1.59 -24.32
N ASN A 175 14.43 -2.61 -24.89
CA ASN A 175 15.09 -3.65 -24.10
C ASN A 175 16.49 -3.29 -23.55
N GLN A 176 17.03 -2.09 -23.78
CA GLN A 176 18.37 -1.72 -23.29
C GLN A 176 18.43 -0.87 -22.01
N LYS A 177 17.31 -0.44 -21.40
CA LYS A 177 17.36 0.43 -20.20
C LYS A 177 16.68 -0.10 -18.92
N LEU A 178 15.88 -1.16 -18.99
CA LEU A 178 15.17 -1.70 -17.82
C LEU A 178 16.04 -2.61 -16.93
N PHE A 179 17.18 -3.07 -17.43
CA PHE A 179 18.19 -3.82 -16.68
C PHE A 179 19.52 -3.07 -16.68
N SER A 180 19.54 -1.83 -16.18
CA SER A 180 20.83 -1.25 -15.85
C SER A 180 21.48 -2.14 -14.78
N LYS A 181 22.74 -2.51 -14.98
CA LYS A 181 23.50 -3.30 -13.99
C LYS A 181 23.38 -2.72 -12.58
N ALA A 182 23.24 -1.39 -12.47
CA ALA A 182 23.00 -0.68 -11.23
C ALA A 182 21.72 -1.13 -10.50
N LYS A 183 20.55 -1.22 -11.17
CA LYS A 183 19.28 -1.62 -10.51
C LYS A 183 19.33 -3.08 -10.05
N GLN A 184 19.98 -3.95 -10.81
CA GLN A 184 20.22 -5.35 -10.41
C GLN A 184 21.14 -5.44 -9.18
N GLN A 185 22.21 -4.64 -9.16
CA GLN A 185 23.14 -4.58 -8.02
C GLN A 185 22.43 -4.11 -6.74
N THR A 186 21.53 -3.12 -6.85
CA THR A 186 20.76 -2.62 -5.70
C THR A 186 19.83 -3.68 -5.13
N THR A 187 19.10 -4.41 -5.97
CA THR A 187 18.20 -5.48 -5.50
C THR A 187 18.98 -6.62 -4.85
N ILE A 188 20.15 -6.98 -5.38
CA ILE A 188 21.02 -8.00 -4.79
C ILE A 188 21.52 -7.54 -3.41
N GLU A 189 21.93 -6.29 -3.26
CA GLU A 189 22.39 -5.78 -1.96
C GLU A 189 21.25 -5.69 -0.95
N GLN A 190 20.04 -5.30 -1.37
CA GLN A 190 18.85 -5.29 -0.49
C GLN A 190 18.49 -6.70 0.00
N GLN A 191 18.51 -7.70 -0.89
CA GLN A 191 18.28 -9.09 -0.50
C GLN A 191 19.35 -9.56 0.48
N ARG A 192 20.63 -9.23 0.22
CA ARG A 192 21.73 -9.59 1.11
C ARG A 192 21.60 -8.95 2.49
N GLN A 193 21.14 -7.70 2.56
CA GLN A 193 20.89 -7.02 3.84
C GLN A 193 19.75 -7.67 4.62
N LEU A 194 18.67 -8.07 3.94
CA LEU A 194 17.56 -8.82 4.54
C LEU A 194 18.03 -10.18 5.07
N ASP A 195 18.79 -10.93 4.28
CA ASP A 195 19.30 -12.24 4.68
C ASP A 195 20.26 -12.12 5.87
N GLN A 196 21.09 -11.06 5.92
CA GLN A 196 21.93 -10.76 7.08
C GLN A 196 21.12 -10.35 8.32
N ALA A 197 20.03 -9.60 8.15
CA ALA A 197 19.15 -9.22 9.25
C ALA A 197 18.42 -10.44 9.82
N ILE A 198 17.95 -11.35 8.97
CA ILE A 198 17.33 -12.62 9.36
C ILE A 198 18.35 -13.51 10.06
N ALA A 199 19.57 -13.62 9.54
CA ALA A 199 20.64 -14.42 10.16
C ALA A 199 21.12 -13.84 11.50
N ARG A 200 20.89 -12.55 11.76
CA ARG A 200 21.16 -11.87 13.04
C ARG A 200 19.95 -11.84 13.97
N ALA A 201 18.78 -12.26 13.51
CA ALA A 201 17.62 -12.39 14.37
C ALA A 201 17.94 -13.42 15.44
N TRP A 202 17.53 -13.13 16.68
CA TRP A 202 17.76 -14.04 17.79
C TRP A 202 17.17 -15.40 17.49
N THR A 203 17.96 -16.44 17.77
CA THR A 203 17.46 -17.81 17.81
C THR A 203 16.36 -17.91 18.88
N PRO A 204 15.46 -18.91 18.80
CA PRO A 204 14.42 -19.11 19.80
C PRO A 204 14.96 -19.13 21.24
N ASP A 205 16.11 -19.77 21.46
CA ASP A 205 16.76 -19.86 22.76
C ASP A 205 17.31 -18.50 23.23
N GLU A 206 17.91 -17.72 22.34
CA GLU A 206 18.35 -16.35 22.64
C GLU A 206 17.17 -15.42 22.91
N LEU A 207 16.05 -15.63 22.23
CA LEU A 207 14.83 -14.85 22.42
C LEU A 207 14.20 -15.17 23.78
N GLU A 208 14.19 -16.45 24.18
CA GLU A 208 13.73 -16.89 25.50
C GLU A 208 14.65 -16.40 26.62
N ALA A 209 15.97 -16.48 26.42
CA ALA A 209 16.95 -15.95 27.38
C ALA A 209 16.82 -14.43 27.54
N ASN A 210 16.67 -13.68 26.45
CA ASN A 210 16.44 -12.24 26.49
C ASN A 210 15.08 -11.90 27.13
N LEU A 211 14.03 -12.64 26.83
CA LEU A 211 12.71 -12.45 27.44
C LEU A 211 12.79 -12.63 28.96
N LYS A 212 13.50 -13.68 29.41
CA LYS A 212 13.71 -13.93 30.84
C LYS A 212 14.54 -12.83 31.50
N ALA A 213 15.64 -12.40 30.87
CA ALA A 213 16.45 -11.30 31.37
C ALA A 213 15.66 -9.99 31.46
N GLU A 214 14.79 -9.74 30.48
CA GLU A 214 13.93 -8.56 30.44
C GLU A 214 12.84 -8.63 31.50
N GLN A 215 12.23 -9.79 31.74
CA GLN A 215 11.30 -10.01 32.85
C GLN A 215 11.97 -9.78 34.21
N GLU A 216 13.18 -10.29 34.41
CA GLU A 216 13.97 -10.05 35.62
C GLU A 216 14.33 -8.57 35.78
N ARG A 217 14.67 -7.86 34.69
CA ARG A 217 14.91 -6.41 34.70
C ARG A 217 13.65 -5.64 35.08
N MET A 218 12.52 -5.94 34.46
CA MET A 218 11.22 -5.30 34.75
C MET A 218 10.79 -5.51 36.19
N SER A 219 11.02 -6.70 36.77
CA SER A 219 10.66 -7.00 38.15
C SER A 219 11.33 -6.08 39.19
N LYS A 220 12.45 -5.45 38.82
CA LYS A 220 13.21 -4.52 39.66
C LYS A 220 12.74 -3.06 39.52
N LEU A 221 11.87 -2.77 38.57
CA LEU A 221 11.34 -1.42 38.34
C LEU A 221 10.24 -1.08 39.36
N PRO A 222 9.96 0.21 39.61
CA PRO A 222 8.80 0.63 40.38
C PRO A 222 7.49 0.10 39.77
N ALA A 223 6.50 -0.21 40.61
CA ALA A 223 5.23 -0.80 40.16
C ALA A 223 4.49 0.05 39.11
N ALA A 224 4.61 1.38 39.19
CA ALA A 224 4.04 2.29 38.20
C ALA A 224 4.68 2.14 36.81
N GLU A 225 6.01 1.96 36.75
CA GLU A 225 6.72 1.73 35.48
C GLU A 225 6.43 0.34 34.92
N GLN A 226 6.34 -0.68 35.77
CA GLN A 226 5.92 -2.03 35.34
C GLN A 226 4.51 -2.01 34.73
N ALA A 227 3.59 -1.25 35.33
CA ALA A 227 2.24 -1.09 34.83
C ALA A 227 2.21 -0.36 33.48
N GLN A 228 3.02 0.69 33.31
CA GLN A 228 3.13 1.40 32.03
C GLN A 228 3.70 0.51 30.94
N ILE A 229 4.78 -0.23 31.20
CA ILE A 229 5.38 -1.14 30.22
C ILE A 229 4.39 -2.24 29.82
N ARG A 230 3.62 -2.77 30.77
CA ARG A 230 2.55 -3.73 30.47
C ARG A 230 1.46 -3.12 29.60
N ALA A 231 1.00 -1.91 29.91
CA ALA A 231 -0.01 -1.22 29.11
C ALA A 231 0.48 -0.94 27.68
N ASP A 232 1.74 -0.52 27.52
CA ASP A 232 2.36 -0.29 26.21
C ASP A 232 2.51 -1.60 25.42
N TYR A 233 2.85 -2.69 26.08
CA TYR A 233 2.92 -4.02 25.47
C TYR A 233 1.54 -4.53 25.03
N GLU A 234 0.52 -4.41 25.88
CA GLU A 234 -0.87 -4.76 25.56
C GLU A 234 -1.41 -3.90 24.41
N TYR A 235 -1.06 -2.61 24.38
CA TYR A 235 -1.39 -1.72 23.27
C TYR A 235 -0.69 -2.14 21.96
N GLY A 236 0.60 -2.52 22.02
CA GLY A 236 1.33 -3.06 20.89
C GLY A 236 0.73 -4.36 20.34
N LEU A 237 0.35 -5.28 21.23
CA LEU A 237 -0.35 -6.51 20.86
C LEU A 237 -1.75 -6.24 20.29
N LYS A 238 -2.47 -5.27 20.83
CA LYS A 238 -3.77 -4.86 20.30
C LYS A 238 -3.63 -4.29 18.89
N LEU A 239 -2.64 -3.44 18.64
CA LEU A 239 -2.33 -2.96 17.29
C LEU A 239 -2.01 -4.13 16.36
N ALA A 240 -1.14 -5.06 16.78
CA ALA A 240 -0.78 -6.24 15.97
C ALA A 240 -1.98 -7.17 15.70
N GLY A 241 -2.86 -7.38 16.69
CA GLY A 241 -4.06 -8.20 16.58
C GLY A 241 -5.18 -7.53 15.77
N GLU A 242 -5.29 -6.21 15.81
CA GLU A 242 -6.16 -5.44 14.92
C GLU A 242 -5.71 -5.57 13.46
N PHE A 243 -4.40 -5.69 13.20
CA PHE A 243 -3.86 -6.05 11.89
C PHE A 243 -4.27 -7.47 11.43
N ASP A 244 -4.30 -8.46 12.33
CA ASP A 244 -4.71 -9.84 12.01
C ASP A 244 -6.23 -10.04 11.90
N SER A 245 -7.03 -9.34 12.72
CA SER A 245 -8.51 -9.43 12.70
C SER A 245 -9.14 -8.87 11.41
N HIS A 246 -8.42 -8.04 10.66
CA HIS A 246 -8.79 -7.61 9.31
C HIS A 246 -8.32 -8.58 8.20
N VAL A 247 -7.71 -9.72 8.55
CA VAL A 247 -7.35 -10.80 7.61
C VAL A 247 -8.29 -12.01 7.74
N VAL A 248 -9.00 -12.19 8.85
CA VAL A 248 -9.89 -13.35 9.07
C VAL A 248 -11.34 -12.93 9.40
N SER A 249 -12.06 -12.38 8.41
CA SER A 249 -13.54 -12.34 8.43
C SER A 249 -14.15 -13.01 7.19
N GLY A 250 -13.50 -14.10 6.74
CA GLY A 250 -13.86 -14.81 5.51
C GLY A 250 -13.96 -16.33 5.61
N THR A 251 -13.97 -16.93 6.81
CA THR A 251 -14.29 -18.35 6.97
C THR A 251 -15.14 -18.57 8.21
N ALA A 252 -16.45 -18.70 8.00
CA ALA A 252 -17.33 -19.32 8.99
C ALA A 252 -16.88 -20.78 9.15
N ILE A 253 -16.27 -21.09 10.30
CA ILE A 253 -15.94 -22.46 10.67
C ILE A 253 -17.24 -23.10 11.18
N ASP A 254 -17.70 -24.10 10.44
CA ASP A 254 -18.79 -24.99 10.83
C ASP A 254 -18.44 -25.68 12.16
N PRO A 255 -19.21 -25.46 13.24
CA PRO A 255 -18.94 -26.03 14.56
C PRO A 255 -19.02 -27.57 14.58
N ASN A 256 -19.54 -28.22 13.53
CA ASN A 256 -19.58 -29.67 13.44
C ASN A 256 -18.28 -30.32 12.91
N LYS A 257 -17.25 -29.55 12.55
CA LYS A 257 -15.95 -30.09 12.11
C LYS A 257 -14.85 -30.06 13.17
N SER A 258 -15.04 -29.44 14.34
CA SER A 258 -14.00 -29.39 15.38
C SER A 258 -13.87 -30.67 16.21
N ALA A 259 -14.95 -31.46 16.34
CA ALA A 259 -14.94 -32.70 17.13
C ALA A 259 -14.03 -33.80 16.54
N ALA A 260 -13.70 -33.75 15.24
CA ALA A 260 -12.81 -34.71 14.60
C ALA A 260 -11.31 -34.36 14.77
N ALA A 261 -10.96 -33.12 15.11
CA ALA A 261 -9.57 -32.67 15.23
C ALA A 261 -8.99 -32.88 16.64
N GLU A 262 -9.84 -33.04 17.66
CA GLU A 262 -9.42 -33.16 19.06
C GLU A 262 -9.00 -34.60 19.44
N GLN A 263 -9.31 -35.61 18.61
CA GLN A 263 -8.82 -36.99 18.80
C GLN A 263 -7.42 -37.26 18.22
N GLN A 264 -6.82 -36.34 17.45
CA GLN A 264 -5.46 -36.52 16.92
C GLN A 264 -4.35 -35.86 17.75
N ARG A 265 -4.68 -35.05 18.77
CA ARG A 265 -3.68 -34.41 19.64
C ARG A 265 -3.29 -35.20 20.88
N THR A 266 -4.00 -36.28 21.21
CA THR A 266 -3.70 -37.08 22.42
C THR A 266 -2.73 -38.25 22.18
N VAL A 267 -2.18 -38.41 20.96
CA VAL A 267 -1.31 -39.57 20.63
C VAL A 267 0.19 -39.20 20.54
N ILE A 268 0.57 -37.93 20.69
CA ILE A 268 1.98 -37.51 20.60
C ILE A 268 2.42 -36.80 21.89
N MET A 269 2.29 -37.49 23.03
CA MET A 269 3.12 -37.26 24.22
C MET A 269 3.00 -38.49 25.11
N GLY A 270 3.88 -39.46 24.91
CA GLY A 270 3.97 -40.63 25.78
C GLY A 270 4.74 -41.79 25.19
N THR A 271 6.04 -41.65 24.96
CA THR A 271 7.05 -42.70 25.17
C THR A 271 8.46 -42.13 25.03
N ALA A 272 9.33 -42.58 25.93
CA ALA A 272 10.73 -42.23 26.20
C ALA A 272 10.95 -40.97 27.06
#